data_AF-A0A1F5BIU1-F1
#
_entry.id   AF-A0A1F5BIU1-F1
#
_cell.length_a   1.000
_cell.length_b   1.000
_cell.length_c   1.000
_cell.angle_alpha   90.00
_cell.angle_beta   90.00
_cell.angle_gamma   90.00
#
_symmetry.space_group_name_H-M   'P 1'
#
loop_
_entity.id
_entity.type
_entity.pdbx_description
1 polymer ?
#
loop_
_entity_poly.entity_id
_entity_poly.type
_entity_poly.pdbx_seq_one_letter_code
_entity_poly.pdbx_strand_id
1 'polypeptide(L)'
;MSPCVHQWVMTNVRHGYLVVEGCFECGARSSYFSTEAAAPVEEYQEGKHFWIHLGSSQAVKFDLACRDCGKTVSLDDMTGLMLSTCADPACPVADLARQSGPSTWVYVALCGDSSHASRRCVSQEGIQALNEYFNQNLKTSSKSIVVVPCELCCSIDRCQGIIIADTGLTDFYSGESAAPHRPGGKK
;
A
#
# COMPACT_ATOMS: atom_id res chain seq x y z
N MET A 1 0.28 -34.51 -3.54
CA MET A 1 0.67 -33.40 -2.66
C MET A 1 -0.51 -32.46 -2.58
N SER A 2 -1.02 -32.17 -1.38
CA SER A 2 -2.07 -31.15 -1.20
C SER A 2 -1.48 -29.76 -1.45
N PRO A 3 -2.25 -28.81 -1.99
CA PRO A 3 -1.81 -27.41 -2.05
C PRO A 3 -1.49 -26.90 -0.64
N CYS A 4 -0.40 -26.14 -0.50
CA CYS A 4 0.02 -25.57 0.76
C CYS A 4 -0.97 -24.47 1.17
N VAL A 5 -1.44 -24.52 2.42
CA VAL A 5 -2.12 -23.38 3.05
C VAL A 5 -1.01 -22.49 3.61
N HIS A 6 -0.70 -21.40 2.91
CA HIS A 6 0.48 -20.61 3.21
C HIS A 6 0.40 -19.93 4.58
N GLN A 7 1.52 -19.97 5.31
CA GLN A 7 1.78 -19.17 6.50
C GLN A 7 2.84 -18.13 6.17
N TRP A 8 2.39 -16.98 5.69
CA TRP A 8 3.25 -15.92 5.18
C TRP A 8 3.91 -15.14 6.31
N VAL A 9 5.17 -14.78 6.13
CA VAL A 9 5.85 -13.78 6.95
C VAL A 9 6.56 -12.77 6.09
N MET A 10 6.61 -11.53 6.57
CA MET A 10 7.42 -10.50 5.94
C MET A 10 8.91 -10.85 6.04
N THR A 11 9.61 -10.64 4.95
CA THR A 11 11.07 -10.81 4.80
C THR A 11 11.62 -9.61 4.04
N ASN A 12 12.94 -9.41 4.04
CA ASN A 12 13.58 -8.29 3.33
C ASN A 12 12.94 -6.92 3.62
N VAL A 13 12.57 -6.69 4.90
CA VAL A 13 11.89 -5.47 5.33
C VAL A 13 12.85 -4.29 5.22
N ARG A 14 12.39 -3.24 4.53
CA ARG A 14 13.12 -2.02 4.23
C ARG A 14 12.23 -0.83 4.58
N HIS A 15 12.66 -0.02 5.54
CA HIS A 15 11.99 1.24 5.86
C HIS A 15 12.56 2.36 4.99
N GLY A 16 11.71 3.30 4.62
CA GLY A 16 12.08 4.40 3.75
C GLY A 16 10.90 5.30 3.46
N TYR A 17 10.86 5.80 2.24
CA TYR A 17 9.90 6.81 1.80
C TYR A 17 9.31 6.40 0.45
N LEU A 18 8.00 6.46 0.36
CA LEU A 18 7.31 6.56 -0.93
C LEU A 18 7.44 8.01 -1.40
N VAL A 19 8.10 8.20 -2.52
CA VAL A 19 8.22 9.49 -3.20
C VAL A 19 7.25 9.52 -4.36
N VAL A 20 6.55 10.64 -4.53
CA VAL A 20 5.62 10.88 -5.63
C VAL A 20 6.09 12.07 -6.44
N GLU A 21 6.12 11.90 -7.74
CA GLU A 21 6.52 12.92 -8.71
C GLU A 21 5.44 13.12 -9.76
N GLY A 22 5.40 14.33 -10.32
CA GLY A 22 4.44 14.72 -11.33
C GLY A 22 5.10 15.44 -12.49
N CYS A 23 4.64 15.15 -13.71
CA CYS A 23 4.97 15.99 -14.85
C CYS A 23 4.04 17.20 -14.88
N PHE A 24 4.57 18.42 -14.77
CA PHE A 24 3.72 19.62 -14.78
C PHE A 24 3.10 19.92 -16.15
N GLU A 25 3.77 19.50 -17.24
CA GLU A 25 3.28 19.70 -18.61
C GLU A 25 2.11 18.78 -18.97
N CYS A 26 2.18 17.50 -18.61
CA CYS A 26 1.22 16.50 -19.09
C CYS A 26 0.42 15.82 -17.97
N GLY A 27 0.65 16.18 -16.71
CA GLY A 27 -0.03 15.60 -15.56
C GLY A 27 0.33 14.14 -15.25
N ALA A 28 1.35 13.58 -15.90
CA ALA A 28 1.79 12.21 -15.59
C ALA A 28 2.25 12.10 -14.12
N ARG A 29 2.17 10.89 -13.58
CA ARG A 29 2.54 10.59 -12.19
C ARG A 29 3.48 9.40 -12.15
N SER A 30 4.51 9.51 -11.33
CA SER A 30 5.41 8.41 -11.00
C SER A 30 5.51 8.29 -9.49
N SER A 31 5.76 7.07 -9.01
CA SER A 31 6.14 6.85 -7.63
C SER A 31 7.36 5.94 -7.54
N TYR A 32 8.17 6.11 -6.51
CA TYR A 32 9.28 5.22 -6.25
C TYR A 32 9.58 5.15 -4.76
N PHE A 33 10.30 4.11 -4.37
CA PHE A 33 10.74 3.92 -3.00
C PHE A 33 12.18 4.42 -2.83
N SER A 34 12.41 5.22 -1.79
CA SER A 34 13.73 5.71 -1.39
C SER A 34 14.06 5.25 0.03
N THR A 35 15.27 4.72 0.25
CA THR A 35 15.76 4.37 1.60
C THR A 35 16.21 5.59 2.40
N GLU A 36 16.41 6.72 1.72
CA GLU A 36 16.79 7.99 2.35
C GLU A 36 15.59 8.94 2.34
N ALA A 37 15.51 9.81 3.34
CA ALA A 37 14.57 10.93 3.31
C ALA A 37 14.90 11.74 2.07
N ALA A 38 14.07 11.63 1.03
CA ALA A 38 14.36 12.24 -0.25
C ALA A 38 14.50 13.75 -0.02
N ALA A 39 15.73 14.26 -0.15
CA ALA A 39 15.91 15.68 -0.40
C ALA A 39 15.11 15.99 -1.68
N PRO A 40 14.36 17.10 -1.75
CA PRO A 40 13.64 17.45 -2.96
C PRO A 40 14.61 17.39 -4.14
N VAL A 41 14.36 16.48 -5.08
CA VAL A 41 15.13 16.44 -6.32
C VAL A 41 14.79 17.73 -7.06
N GLU A 42 15.82 18.47 -7.48
CA GLU A 42 15.62 19.61 -8.38
C GLU A 42 14.84 19.14 -9.62
N GLU A 43 13.96 20.00 -10.13
CA GLU A 43 13.13 19.69 -11.31
C GLU A 43 14.01 19.11 -12.42
N TYR A 44 13.62 17.95 -12.98
CA TYR A 44 14.43 17.27 -13.99
C TYR A 44 13.60 16.85 -15.19
N GLN A 45 14.27 16.78 -16.34
CA GLN A 45 13.64 16.33 -17.58
C GLN A 45 14.05 14.89 -17.88
N GLU A 46 13.06 14.03 -18.08
CA GLU A 46 13.25 12.67 -18.57
C GLU A 46 12.39 12.47 -19.83
N GLY A 47 13.05 12.36 -20.98
CA GLY A 47 12.37 12.30 -22.27
C GLY A 47 11.47 13.53 -22.49
N LYS A 48 10.16 13.31 -22.56
CA LYS A 48 9.13 14.36 -22.74
C LYS A 48 8.53 14.87 -21.43
N HIS A 49 8.93 14.32 -20.30
CA HIS A 49 8.34 14.62 -19.00
C HIS A 49 9.26 15.57 -18.21
N PHE A 50 8.65 16.57 -17.59
CA PHE A 50 9.31 17.51 -16.67
C PHE A 50 8.85 17.20 -15.25
N TRP A 51 9.62 16.38 -14.56
CA TRP A 51 9.28 15.82 -13.27
C TRP A 51 9.58 16.82 -12.16
N ILE A 52 8.58 17.03 -11.30
CA ILE A 52 8.69 17.79 -10.06
C ILE A 52 8.30 16.90 -8.88
N HIS A 53 8.96 17.12 -7.74
CA HIS A 53 8.61 16.47 -6.49
C HIS A 53 7.23 16.95 -6.01
N LEU A 54 6.28 16.03 -5.85
CA LEU A 54 4.94 16.33 -5.34
C LEU A 54 4.79 16.03 -3.85
N GLY A 55 5.55 15.08 -3.33
CA GLY A 55 5.55 14.77 -1.92
C GLY A 55 6.28 13.47 -1.58
N SER A 56 6.43 13.24 -0.28
CA SER A 56 6.94 11.99 0.25
C SER A 56 6.15 11.56 1.49
N SER A 57 6.11 10.26 1.73
CA SER A 57 5.50 9.67 2.92
C SER A 57 6.37 8.52 3.41
N GLN A 58 6.50 8.35 4.72
CA GLN A 58 7.17 7.16 5.25
C GLN A 58 6.48 5.90 4.74
N ALA A 59 7.27 4.92 4.34
CA ALA A 59 6.80 3.68 3.73
C ALA A 59 7.68 2.50 4.14
N VAL A 60 7.13 1.30 3.99
CA VAL A 60 7.86 0.05 4.16
C VAL A 60 7.74 -0.80 2.89
N LYS A 61 8.87 -1.37 2.43
CA LYS A 61 8.92 -2.45 1.45
C LYS A 61 9.31 -3.75 2.13
N PHE A 62 8.79 -4.85 1.64
CA PHE A 62 9.07 -6.19 2.15
C PHE A 62 8.70 -7.21 1.07
N ASP A 63 9.22 -8.42 1.20
CA ASP A 63 8.80 -9.60 0.45
C ASP A 63 8.03 -10.55 1.37
N LEU A 64 7.33 -11.53 0.81
CA LEU A 64 6.62 -12.55 1.59
C LEU A 64 7.27 -13.92 1.43
N ALA A 65 7.49 -14.62 2.55
CA ALA A 65 7.95 -16.00 2.56
C ALA A 65 6.99 -16.90 3.35
N CYS A 66 6.61 -18.04 2.78
CA CYS A 66 5.81 -19.04 3.47
C CYS A 66 6.72 -19.88 4.37
N ARG A 67 6.42 -19.94 5.67
CA ARG A 67 7.19 -20.76 6.63
C ARG A 67 7.06 -22.26 6.40
N ASP A 68 5.94 -22.69 5.84
CA ASP A 68 5.62 -24.12 5.75
C ASP A 68 6.20 -24.79 4.50
N CYS A 69 6.22 -24.08 3.37
CA CYS A 69 6.71 -24.62 2.09
C CYS A 69 7.94 -23.90 1.53
N GLY A 70 8.41 -22.83 2.18
CA GLY A 70 9.58 -22.07 1.75
C GLY A 70 9.36 -21.20 0.50
N LYS A 71 8.13 -21.13 -0.04
CA LYS A 71 7.82 -20.26 -1.19
C LYS A 71 8.10 -18.80 -0.83
N THR A 72 8.77 -18.08 -1.72
CA THR A 72 8.99 -16.63 -1.62
C THR A 72 8.26 -15.92 -2.76
N VAL A 73 7.58 -14.82 -2.43
CA VAL A 73 6.96 -13.90 -3.38
C VAL A 73 7.64 -12.55 -3.22
N SER A 74 8.34 -12.13 -4.28
CA SER A 74 8.95 -10.80 -4.34
C SER A 74 7.87 -9.75 -4.61
N LEU A 75 7.95 -8.62 -3.89
CA LEU A 75 7.08 -7.45 -4.09
C LEU A 75 7.91 -6.24 -4.57
N ASP A 76 8.95 -6.48 -5.36
CA ASP A 76 9.80 -5.39 -5.86
C ASP A 76 9.08 -4.43 -6.81
N ASP A 77 8.02 -4.90 -7.47
CA ASP A 77 7.10 -4.11 -8.30
C ASP A 77 6.13 -3.22 -7.51
N MET A 78 6.10 -3.37 -6.18
CA MET A 78 5.35 -2.52 -5.25
C MET A 78 6.24 -1.40 -4.70
N THR A 79 5.75 -0.16 -4.76
CA THR A 79 6.42 1.03 -4.19
C THR A 79 5.89 1.40 -2.81
N GLY A 80 4.66 0.98 -2.49
CA GLY A 80 4.08 1.14 -1.17
C GLY A 80 2.69 0.50 -1.06
N LEU A 81 2.19 0.39 0.17
CA LEU A 81 0.81 0.03 0.48
C LEU A 81 0.07 1.23 1.02
N MET A 82 -1.16 1.42 0.57
CA MET A 82 -2.04 2.49 1.00
C MET A 82 -3.36 1.94 1.50
N LEU A 83 -3.74 2.23 2.75
CA LEU A 83 -5.11 2.00 3.20
C LEU A 83 -6.02 3.05 2.54
N SER A 84 -6.98 2.62 1.72
CA SER A 84 -7.90 3.54 1.06
C SER A 84 -8.87 4.15 2.06
N THR A 85 -9.00 5.47 2.01
CA THR A 85 -10.07 6.25 2.65
C THR A 85 -10.94 6.96 1.62
N CYS A 86 -10.83 6.54 0.34
CA CYS A 86 -11.51 7.18 -0.76
C CYS A 86 -13.04 7.04 -0.63
N ALA A 87 -13.74 8.18 -0.72
CA ALA A 87 -15.19 8.25 -0.67
C ALA A 87 -15.82 8.65 -2.02
N ASP A 88 -15.01 8.77 -3.08
CA ASP A 88 -15.48 9.14 -4.41
C ASP A 88 -16.37 8.02 -4.98
N PRO A 89 -17.67 8.26 -5.25
CA PRO A 89 -18.58 7.23 -5.75
C PRO A 89 -18.26 6.77 -7.18
N ALA A 90 -17.37 7.46 -7.90
CA ALA A 90 -16.88 7.02 -9.20
C ALA A 90 -15.57 6.21 -9.10
N CYS A 91 -15.03 6.00 -7.89
CA CYS A 91 -13.81 5.25 -7.67
C CYS A 91 -14.09 3.77 -7.43
N PRO A 92 -13.56 2.85 -8.28
CA PRO A 92 -13.77 1.41 -8.08
C PRO A 92 -13.32 0.89 -6.71
N VAL A 93 -12.25 1.47 -6.14
CA VAL A 93 -11.78 1.13 -4.78
C VAL A 93 -12.80 1.56 -3.72
N ALA A 94 -13.40 2.75 -3.86
CA ALA A 94 -14.43 3.21 -2.94
C ALA A 94 -15.71 2.37 -3.08
N ASP A 95 -16.07 1.98 -4.30
CA ASP A 95 -17.20 1.11 -4.58
C ASP A 95 -17.00 -0.27 -3.96
N LEU A 96 -15.81 -0.84 -4.10
CA LEU A 96 -15.41 -2.10 -3.47
C LEU A 96 -15.52 -2.03 -1.94
N ALA A 97 -15.03 -0.94 -1.33
CA ALA A 97 -15.13 -0.74 0.12
C ALA A 97 -16.61 -0.68 0.57
N ARG A 98 -17.48 0.01 -0.18
CA ARG A 98 -18.92 0.08 0.14
C ARG A 98 -19.61 -1.28 0.01
N GLN A 99 -19.31 -2.04 -1.04
CA GLN A 99 -19.90 -3.35 -1.28
C GLN A 99 -19.45 -4.40 -0.26
N SER A 100 -18.20 -4.30 0.20
CA SER A 100 -17.62 -5.25 1.16
C SER A 100 -18.06 -4.98 2.61
N GLY A 101 -18.73 -3.86 2.87
CA GLY A 101 -19.26 -3.50 4.18
C GLY A 101 -18.22 -2.92 5.15
N PRO A 102 -18.67 -2.41 6.31
CA PRO A 102 -17.87 -1.58 7.22
C PRO A 102 -16.76 -2.32 7.97
N SER A 103 -16.71 -3.64 7.87
CA SER A 103 -15.67 -4.48 8.52
C SER A 103 -14.62 -4.98 7.53
N THR A 104 -14.65 -4.46 6.30
CA THR A 104 -13.64 -4.72 5.27
C THR A 104 -12.75 -3.49 5.11
N TRP A 105 -11.43 -3.68 5.19
CA TRP A 105 -10.45 -2.65 4.83
C TRP A 105 -9.88 -2.92 3.46
N VAL A 106 -9.82 -1.89 2.61
CA VAL A 106 -9.27 -1.99 1.27
C VAL A 106 -7.90 -1.34 1.22
N TYR A 107 -6.87 -2.14 0.99
CA TYR A 107 -5.52 -1.68 0.74
C TYR A 107 -5.24 -1.64 -0.76
N VAL A 108 -4.50 -0.64 -1.18
CA VAL A 108 -4.05 -0.45 -2.55
C VAL A 108 -2.55 -0.68 -2.60
N ALA A 109 -2.11 -1.63 -3.41
CA ALA A 109 -0.71 -1.86 -3.71
C ALA A 109 -0.27 -0.93 -4.85
N LEU A 110 0.57 0.05 -4.51
CA LEU A 110 1.05 1.08 -5.44
C LEU A 110 2.24 0.53 -6.25
N CYS A 111 2.24 0.76 -7.56
CA CYS A 111 3.35 0.45 -8.45
C CYS A 111 4.09 1.73 -8.87
N GLY A 112 5.27 1.60 -9.49
CA GLY A 112 6.07 2.76 -9.85
C GLY A 112 5.49 3.63 -10.97
N ASP A 113 4.72 3.02 -11.87
CA ASP A 113 4.00 3.74 -12.92
C ASP A 113 2.55 4.00 -12.49
N SER A 114 2.35 5.08 -11.74
CA SER A 114 1.03 5.51 -11.26
C SER A 114 0.10 6.01 -12.38
N SER A 115 0.61 6.17 -13.62
CA SER A 115 -0.21 6.44 -14.80
C SER A 115 -0.78 5.17 -15.42
N HIS A 116 -0.23 4.00 -15.05
CA HIS A 116 -0.55 2.69 -15.60
C HIS A 116 -0.37 2.59 -17.12
N ALA A 117 0.40 3.50 -17.73
CA ALA A 117 0.64 3.53 -19.18
C ALA A 117 1.36 2.25 -19.66
N SER A 118 2.27 1.73 -18.83
CA SER A 118 2.97 0.46 -19.07
C SER A 118 2.07 -0.78 -18.92
N ARG A 119 0.91 -0.64 -18.28
CA ARG A 119 0.02 -1.74 -17.84
C ARG A 119 0.74 -2.80 -16.99
N ARG A 120 1.83 -2.42 -16.34
CA ARG A 120 2.61 -3.28 -15.44
C ARG A 120 2.47 -2.74 -14.02
N CYS A 121 1.36 -3.12 -13.39
CA CYS A 121 1.14 -2.90 -11.97
C CYS A 121 1.75 -4.04 -11.14
N VAL A 122 1.54 -3.99 -9.82
CA VAL A 122 1.91 -5.07 -8.89
C VAL A 122 1.36 -6.41 -9.39
N SER A 123 2.21 -7.43 -9.40
CA SER A 123 1.92 -8.75 -9.93
C SER A 123 0.72 -9.40 -9.25
N GLN A 124 -0.04 -10.20 -10.01
CA GLN A 124 -1.19 -10.93 -9.48
C GLN A 124 -0.80 -11.90 -8.35
N GLU A 125 0.37 -12.53 -8.46
CA GLU A 125 0.93 -13.36 -7.40
C GLU A 125 1.21 -12.55 -6.13
N GLY A 126 1.78 -11.35 -6.28
CA GLY A 126 1.99 -10.41 -5.17
C GLY A 126 0.68 -10.01 -4.49
N ILE A 127 -0.33 -9.62 -5.28
CA ILE A 127 -1.67 -9.29 -4.77
C ILE A 127 -2.29 -10.47 -4.02
N GLN A 128 -2.20 -11.69 -4.56
CA GLN A 128 -2.72 -12.89 -3.90
C GLN A 128 -2.01 -13.14 -2.56
N ALA A 129 -0.68 -13.12 -2.55
CA ALA A 129 0.11 -13.34 -1.34
C ALA A 129 -0.15 -12.28 -0.26
N LEU A 130 -0.35 -11.01 -0.65
CA LEU A 130 -0.73 -9.94 0.26
C LEU A 130 -2.12 -10.17 0.86
N ASN A 131 -3.11 -10.57 0.05
CA ASN A 131 -4.44 -10.91 0.55
C ASN A 131 -4.38 -12.08 1.54
N GLU A 132 -3.62 -13.14 1.23
CA GLU A 132 -3.42 -14.26 2.15
C GLU A 132 -2.74 -13.80 3.45
N TYR A 133 -1.63 -13.06 3.35
CA TYR A 133 -0.87 -12.55 4.49
C TYR A 133 -1.72 -11.71 5.45
N PHE A 134 -2.46 -10.73 4.94
CA PHE A 134 -3.25 -9.84 5.80
C PHE A 134 -4.46 -10.53 6.44
N ASN A 135 -4.98 -11.61 5.84
CA ASN A 135 -6.14 -12.32 6.37
C ASN A 135 -5.79 -13.55 7.21
N GLN A 136 -4.55 -14.08 7.17
CA GLN A 136 -4.20 -15.33 7.84
C GLN A 136 -4.36 -15.33 9.38
N ASN A 137 -4.36 -14.15 10.02
CA ASN A 137 -4.43 -13.98 11.48
C ASN A 137 -5.70 -13.26 11.96
N LEU A 138 -6.68 -13.02 11.08
CA LEU A 138 -7.93 -12.36 11.47
C LEU A 138 -8.80 -13.34 12.28
N LYS A 139 -8.81 -13.16 13.60
CA LYS A 139 -9.50 -14.04 14.57
C LYS A 139 -11.02 -13.97 14.51
N THR A 140 -11.58 -12.85 14.03
CA THR A 140 -13.02 -12.62 13.94
C THR A 140 -13.49 -12.74 12.50
N SER A 141 -14.45 -13.64 12.25
CA SER A 141 -15.08 -13.89 10.95
C SER A 141 -15.77 -12.69 10.31
N SER A 142 -15.95 -11.59 11.05
CA SER A 142 -16.57 -10.36 10.56
C SER A 142 -15.57 -9.38 9.94
N LYS A 143 -14.26 -9.52 10.21
CA LYS A 143 -13.22 -8.61 9.72
C LYS A 143 -12.52 -9.21 8.52
N SER A 144 -12.28 -8.40 7.48
CA SER A 144 -11.52 -8.83 6.31
C SER A 144 -10.65 -7.69 5.77
N ILE A 145 -9.57 -8.07 5.10
CA ILE A 145 -8.72 -7.15 4.37
C ILE A 145 -8.76 -7.55 2.89
N VAL A 146 -8.89 -6.57 2.00
CA VAL A 146 -8.80 -6.78 0.57
C VAL A 146 -7.67 -5.92 0.04
N VAL A 147 -6.68 -6.56 -0.59
CA VAL A 147 -5.59 -5.86 -1.26
C VAL A 147 -5.86 -5.85 -2.76
N VAL A 148 -5.79 -4.68 -3.37
CA VAL A 148 -6.02 -4.49 -4.81
C VAL A 148 -4.85 -3.76 -5.48
N PRO A 149 -4.61 -3.99 -6.79
CA PRO A 149 -3.63 -3.20 -7.51
C PRO A 149 -4.11 -1.75 -7.69
N CYS A 150 -3.17 -0.82 -7.74
CA CYS A 150 -3.42 0.61 -7.94
C CYS A 150 -4.15 0.98 -9.23
N GLU A 151 -4.17 0.11 -10.25
CA GLU A 151 -4.97 0.32 -11.46
C GLU A 151 -6.49 0.44 -11.21
N LEU A 152 -6.97 -0.04 -10.06
CA LEU A 152 -8.38 0.13 -9.68
C LEU A 152 -8.69 1.53 -9.12
N CYS A 153 -7.67 2.33 -8.79
CA CYS A 153 -7.88 3.70 -8.32
C CYS A 153 -8.37 4.61 -9.45
N CYS A 154 -9.33 5.50 -9.15
CA CYS A 154 -9.83 6.48 -10.15
C CYS A 154 -8.81 7.55 -10.55
N SER A 155 -7.80 7.76 -9.72
CA SER A 155 -6.65 8.66 -9.89
C SER A 155 -5.86 8.64 -8.60
N ILE A 156 -4.53 8.66 -8.68
CA ILE A 156 -3.67 8.80 -7.49
C ILE A 156 -3.86 10.16 -6.79
N ASP A 157 -4.28 11.19 -7.52
CA ASP A 157 -4.53 12.54 -6.96
C ASP A 157 -5.88 12.62 -6.23
N ARG A 158 -6.83 11.73 -6.56
CA ARG A 158 -8.20 11.73 -5.98
C ARG A 158 -8.44 10.58 -5.00
N CYS A 159 -7.71 9.48 -5.16
CA CYS A 159 -7.83 8.32 -4.29
C CYS A 159 -7.07 8.60 -2.98
N GLN A 160 -7.78 9.16 -2.01
CA GLN A 160 -7.24 9.43 -0.69
C GLN A 160 -6.96 8.14 0.08
N GLY A 161 -5.90 8.14 0.88
CA GLY A 161 -5.56 7.03 1.74
C GLY A 161 -4.39 7.33 2.66
N ILE A 162 -4.03 6.34 3.46
CA ILE A 162 -2.94 6.40 4.44
C ILE A 162 -1.84 5.43 3.99
N ILE A 163 -0.64 5.96 3.72
CA ILE A 163 0.52 5.14 3.38
C ILE A 163 0.99 4.36 4.62
N ILE A 164 1.24 3.07 4.43
CA ILE A 164 1.72 2.18 5.49
C ILE A 164 3.22 2.38 5.66
N ALA A 165 3.59 3.00 6.78
CA ALA A 165 4.95 3.35 7.13
C ALA A 165 5.69 2.27 7.94
N ASP A 166 4.95 1.36 8.55
CA ASP A 166 5.50 0.36 9.48
C ASP A 166 4.69 -0.94 9.47
N THR A 167 5.33 -2.02 9.94
CA THR A 167 4.74 -3.35 10.06
C THR A 167 3.70 -3.44 11.18
N GLY A 168 3.70 -2.53 12.16
CA GLY A 168 2.72 -2.49 13.26
C GLY A 168 1.29 -2.12 12.86
N LEU A 169 1.03 -1.74 11.60
CA LEU A 169 -0.32 -1.41 11.14
C LEU A 169 -1.23 -2.63 10.96
N THR A 170 -0.70 -3.86 11.04
CA THR A 170 -1.50 -5.07 11.22
C THR A 170 -2.06 -5.21 12.64
N ASP A 171 -1.48 -4.54 13.64
CA ASP A 171 -1.82 -4.72 15.06
C ASP A 171 -2.98 -3.86 15.53
N PHE A 172 -3.34 -2.78 14.83
CA PHE A 172 -4.52 -1.97 15.18
C PHE A 172 -5.82 -2.77 15.10
N TYR A 173 -5.82 -3.90 14.38
CA TYR A 173 -7.02 -4.68 14.10
C TYR A 173 -7.09 -5.99 14.90
N SER A 174 -6.02 -6.38 15.59
CA SER A 174 -5.91 -7.58 16.44
C SER A 174 -6.44 -7.39 17.87
N GLY A 175 -6.87 -6.18 18.24
CA GLY A 175 -7.73 -5.95 19.41
C GLY A 175 -7.04 -5.46 20.68
N GLU A 176 -5.83 -4.93 20.62
CA GLU A 176 -5.30 -4.10 21.71
C GLU A 176 -5.58 -2.62 21.41
N SER A 177 -6.74 -2.17 21.87
CA SER A 177 -7.04 -0.75 22.00
C SER A 177 -5.97 -0.11 22.89
N ALA A 178 -4.98 0.55 22.28
CA ALA A 178 -4.17 1.53 22.98
C ALA A 178 -5.11 2.67 23.39
N ALA A 179 -5.57 2.64 24.64
CA ALA A 179 -6.38 3.69 25.22
C ALA A 179 -5.65 5.03 25.09
N PRO A 180 -6.32 6.12 24.69
CA PRO A 180 -5.69 7.43 24.65
C PRO A 180 -5.30 7.83 26.09
N HIS A 181 -4.01 8.05 26.27
CA HIS A 181 -3.43 8.61 27.49
C HIS A 181 -4.06 9.98 27.71
N ARG A 182 -4.99 10.09 28.68
CA ARG A 182 -5.49 11.38 29.16
C ARG A 182 -4.31 12.16 29.75
N PRO A 183 -3.99 13.38 29.29
CA PRO A 183 -3.06 14.24 30.00
C PRO A 183 -3.75 14.71 31.28
N GLY A 184 -3.10 14.47 32.41
CA GLY A 184 -3.59 14.82 33.74
C GLY A 184 -3.84 16.32 33.87
N GLY A 185 -5.05 16.66 34.32
CA GLY A 185 -5.35 17.98 34.87
C GLY A 185 -4.58 18.19 36.17
N LYS A 186 -3.73 19.21 36.19
CA LYS A 186 -3.36 20.02 37.36
C LYS A 186 -4.04 21.38 37.11
N LYS A 187 -4.76 22.06 38.00
CA LYS A 187 -4.97 22.03 39.45
C LYS A 187 -6.44 22.34 39.73
#